data_AF-A0A0S8GWJ1-F1
#
_entry.id   AF-A0A0S8GWJ1-F1
#
_cell.length_a   1.000
_cell.length_b   1.000
_cell.length_c   1.000
_cell.angle_alpha   90.00
_cell.angle_beta   90.00
_cell.angle_gamma   90.00
#
_symmetry.space_group_name_H-M   'P 1'
#
loop_
_entity.id
_entity.type
_entity.pdbx_description
1 polymer ?
#
loop_
_entity_poly.entity_id
_entity_poly.type
_entity_poly.pdbx_seq_one_letter_code
_entity_poly.pdbx_strand_id
1 'polypeptide(L)'
;MTEIKITTVRLDENQGRVRLRRYIFGGFRAVPRPPRGVEPELVSRFIKEELLAESPADAYAKTAEVLRYYERNDVIRHIQKALRGQERTAEDFCRSAYALQAISEVGSPQAAEQAAQYYDQKLVPHPEALNFLPLLIETLVVLAPSGSKDKLALRINREVNRRAPIENESEESMMAYDAIMEMQQDKLPRAVNMIETKKKLMELKPAESRPELINLYLGITPSNNWMQVWAGRMLRRQAMEGDPAPIHAVLAAEIDKADPEKVGKDSITDTIVNRSAQAILYLQGKLTKTQRERYEDTKLQAMNFLWDDLE
;
A
#
# COMPACT_ATOMS: atom_id res chain seq x y z
N MET A 1 10.20 27.33 5.78
CA MET A 1 9.72 26.15 5.02
C MET A 1 8.22 26.06 5.21
N THR A 2 7.46 25.92 4.12
CA THR A 2 6.01 25.72 4.21
C THR A 2 5.76 24.30 4.71
N GLU A 3 5.06 24.15 5.83
CA GLU A 3 4.71 22.84 6.37
C GLU A 3 3.65 22.19 5.45
N ILE A 4 4.02 21.12 4.75
CA ILE A 4 3.07 20.32 3.96
C ILE A 4 2.28 19.46 4.92
N LYS A 5 1.00 19.80 5.14
CA LYS A 5 0.10 19.00 5.97
C LYS A 5 -0.30 17.72 5.23
N ILE A 6 -0.33 16.60 5.95
CA ILE A 6 -0.79 15.30 5.42
C ILE A 6 -2.25 15.37 4.94
N THR A 7 -3.07 16.15 5.64
CA THR A 7 -4.47 16.41 5.31
C THR A 7 -4.90 17.77 5.85
N THR A 8 -5.88 18.36 5.20
CA THR A 8 -6.61 19.55 5.63
C THR A 8 -7.72 19.10 6.58
N VAL A 9 -7.50 19.33 7.88
CA VAL A 9 -8.46 18.98 8.93
C VAL A 9 -9.75 19.77 8.72
N ARG A 10 -10.85 19.05 8.54
CA ARG A 10 -12.18 19.59 8.23
C ARG A 10 -13.32 18.86 8.94
N LEU A 11 -13.01 17.78 9.65
CA LEU A 11 -13.95 17.02 10.44
C LEU A 11 -13.71 17.31 11.92
N ASP A 12 -14.78 17.55 12.66
CA ASP A 12 -14.70 17.56 14.12
C ASP A 12 -14.42 16.15 14.68
N GLU A 13 -14.15 16.06 15.98
CA GLU A 13 -13.79 14.78 16.60
C GLU A 13 -14.87 13.70 16.42
N ASN A 14 -16.15 14.05 16.60
CA ASN A 14 -17.24 13.10 16.49
C ASN A 14 -17.40 12.60 15.05
N GLN A 15 -17.35 13.51 14.09
CA GLN A 15 -17.39 13.19 12.67
C GLN A 15 -16.20 12.31 12.26
N GLY A 16 -15.00 12.66 12.72
CA GLY A 16 -13.77 11.90 12.48
C GLY A 16 -13.88 10.47 13.01
N ARG A 17 -14.30 10.29 14.27
CA ARG A 17 -14.51 8.97 14.88
C ARG A 17 -15.56 8.15 14.14
N VAL A 18 -16.69 8.74 13.76
CA VAL A 18 -17.74 8.05 13.01
C VAL A 18 -17.22 7.57 11.66
N ARG A 19 -16.46 8.40 10.94
CA ARG A 19 -15.88 7.99 9.64
C ARG A 19 -14.82 6.92 9.80
N LEU A 20 -13.92 7.04 10.78
CA LEU A 20 -12.93 6.01 11.09
C LEU A 20 -13.58 4.69 11.45
N ARG A 21 -14.61 4.69 12.32
CA ARG A 21 -15.34 3.49 12.71
C ARG A 21 -16.02 2.83 11.51
N ARG A 22 -16.71 3.61 10.67
CA ARG A 22 -17.37 3.09 9.45
C ARG A 22 -16.38 2.52 8.45
N TYR A 23 -15.17 3.07 8.35
CA TYR A 23 -14.15 2.57 7.44
C TYR A 23 -13.46 1.32 8.00
N ILE A 24 -13.00 1.36 9.25
CA ILE A 24 -12.21 0.28 9.87
C ILE A 24 -13.08 -0.93 10.21
N PHE A 25 -14.31 -0.73 10.69
CA PHE A 25 -15.19 -1.81 11.15
C PHE A 25 -16.42 -2.01 10.26
N GLY A 26 -16.48 -1.36 9.08
CA GLY A 26 -17.64 -1.42 8.19
C GLY A 26 -17.75 -2.69 7.36
N GLY A 27 -16.70 -3.52 7.31
CA GLY A 27 -16.65 -4.71 6.45
C GLY A 27 -16.93 -4.37 4.99
N PHE A 28 -17.76 -5.20 4.34
CA PHE A 28 -18.16 -4.98 2.94
C PHE A 28 -18.91 -3.66 2.67
N ARG A 29 -19.43 -2.99 3.71
CA ARG A 29 -20.11 -1.68 3.60
C ARG A 29 -19.17 -0.50 3.86
N ALA A 30 -17.89 -0.77 4.13
CA ALA A 30 -16.91 0.28 4.33
C ALA A 30 -16.77 1.13 3.05
N VAL A 31 -16.50 2.42 3.24
CA VAL A 31 -16.11 3.30 2.14
C VAL A 31 -14.78 2.83 1.54
N PRO A 32 -14.51 3.04 0.23
CA PRO A 32 -13.41 2.37 -0.46
C PRO A 32 -12.00 2.84 -0.07
N ARG A 33 -11.85 3.87 0.79
CA ARG A 33 -10.56 4.49 1.10
C ARG A 33 -10.52 5.10 2.51
N PRO A 34 -9.31 5.30 3.08
CA PRO A 34 -9.15 5.94 4.37
C PRO A 34 -9.87 7.29 4.43
N PRO A 35 -10.59 7.61 5.53
CA PRO A 35 -11.26 8.88 5.66
C PRO A 35 -10.23 10.00 5.74
N ARG A 36 -10.43 11.05 4.94
CA ARG A 36 -9.56 12.23 4.88
C ARG A 36 -10.14 13.39 5.67
N GLY A 37 -9.30 14.35 6.05
CA GLY A 37 -9.69 15.51 6.81
C GLY A 37 -9.91 15.25 8.30
N VAL A 38 -9.51 14.08 8.79
CA VAL A 38 -9.47 13.76 10.22
C VAL A 38 -8.17 14.31 10.79
N GLU A 39 -8.21 14.86 12.01
CA GLU A 39 -6.99 15.21 12.73
C GLU A 39 -6.08 13.97 12.91
N PRO A 40 -4.80 14.01 12.51
CA PRO A 40 -3.90 12.87 12.63
C PRO A 40 -3.83 12.29 14.06
N GLU A 41 -3.86 13.13 15.08
CA GLU A 41 -3.80 12.73 16.49
C GLU A 41 -5.03 11.93 16.90
N LEU A 42 -6.20 12.30 16.38
CA LEU A 42 -7.44 11.57 16.59
C LEU A 42 -7.37 10.16 15.99
N VAL A 43 -6.72 9.99 14.83
CA VAL A 43 -6.50 8.66 14.24
C VAL A 43 -5.73 7.77 15.21
N SER A 44 -4.67 8.27 15.82
CA SER A 44 -3.90 7.50 16.80
C SER A 44 -4.67 7.19 18.07
N ARG A 45 -5.43 8.15 18.61
CA ARG A 45 -6.32 7.92 19.76
C ARG A 45 -7.35 6.84 19.44
N PHE A 46 -8.03 6.97 18.30
CA PHE A 46 -9.03 6.01 17.83
C PHE A 46 -8.47 4.59 17.74
N ILE A 47 -7.30 4.40 17.11
CA ILE A 47 -6.68 3.08 16.97
C ILE A 47 -6.35 2.49 18.35
N LYS A 48 -5.80 3.29 19.27
CA LYS A 48 -5.45 2.85 20.63
C LYS A 48 -6.67 2.47 21.47
N GLU A 49 -7.79 3.17 21.28
CA GLU A 49 -9.02 2.98 22.06
C GLU A 49 -9.93 1.87 21.49
N GLU A 50 -10.04 1.76 20.17
CA GLU A 50 -11.08 0.95 19.51
C GLU A 50 -10.54 -0.32 18.82
N LEU A 51 -9.30 -0.30 18.32
CA LEU A 51 -8.71 -1.48 17.71
C LEU A 51 -8.15 -2.40 18.80
N LEU A 52 -8.88 -3.47 19.10
CA LEU A 52 -8.46 -4.47 20.07
C LEU A 52 -7.46 -5.43 19.43
N ALA A 53 -6.66 -6.09 20.29
CA ALA A 53 -5.77 -7.16 19.83
C ALA A 53 -6.53 -8.25 19.06
N GLU A 54 -7.79 -8.52 19.44
CA GLU A 54 -8.72 -9.50 18.85
C GLU A 54 -9.67 -8.93 17.78
N SER A 55 -9.50 -7.67 17.38
CA SER A 55 -10.34 -7.12 16.33
C SER A 55 -10.23 -7.95 15.04
N PRO A 56 -11.28 -8.00 14.20
CA PRO A 56 -11.26 -8.78 12.97
C PRO A 56 -10.09 -8.45 12.04
N ALA A 57 -9.66 -9.42 11.23
CA ALA A 57 -8.57 -9.28 10.28
C ALA A 57 -8.80 -8.12 9.29
N ASP A 58 -10.04 -7.95 8.81
CA ASP A 58 -10.42 -6.83 7.95
C ASP A 58 -10.20 -5.45 8.63
N ALA A 59 -10.45 -5.36 9.95
CA ALA A 59 -10.15 -4.14 10.69
C ALA A 59 -8.65 -3.84 10.73
N TYR A 60 -7.80 -4.86 10.82
CA TYR A 60 -6.34 -4.69 10.69
C TYR A 60 -5.93 -4.31 9.27
N ALA A 61 -6.54 -4.89 8.23
CA ALA A 61 -6.31 -4.51 6.84
C ALA A 61 -6.61 -3.02 6.61
N LYS A 62 -7.79 -2.57 7.04
CA LYS A 62 -8.21 -1.16 6.96
C LYS A 62 -7.38 -0.24 7.83
N THR A 63 -6.95 -0.71 9.01
CA THR A 63 -6.01 0.04 9.84
C THR A 63 -4.67 0.24 9.13
N ALA A 64 -4.12 -0.77 8.46
CA ALA A 64 -2.88 -0.62 7.70
C ALA A 64 -3.01 0.44 6.60
N GLU A 65 -4.13 0.49 5.87
CA GLU A 65 -4.43 1.56 4.91
C GLU A 65 -4.49 2.96 5.56
N VAL A 66 -5.16 3.09 6.70
CA VAL A 66 -5.22 4.35 7.47
C VAL A 66 -3.82 4.80 7.91
N LEU A 67 -3.00 3.87 8.40
CA LEU A 67 -1.65 4.15 8.84
C LEU A 67 -0.75 4.58 7.69
N ARG A 68 -0.85 3.95 6.51
CA ARG A 68 -0.14 4.39 5.29
C ARG A 68 -0.50 5.82 4.91
N TYR A 69 -1.77 6.19 5.02
CA TYR A 69 -2.20 7.55 4.69
C TYR A 69 -1.74 8.57 5.74
N TYR A 70 -1.98 8.31 7.03
CA TYR A 70 -1.69 9.27 8.11
C TYR A 70 -0.26 9.22 8.68
N GLU A 71 0.57 8.25 8.26
CA GLU A 71 1.96 8.04 8.70
C GLU A 71 2.10 7.98 10.24
N ARG A 72 1.18 7.28 10.92
CA ARG A 72 1.15 7.21 12.39
C ARG A 72 2.02 6.08 12.94
N ASN A 73 3.28 6.39 13.22
CA ASN A 73 4.19 5.43 13.87
C ASN A 73 3.92 5.24 15.37
N ASP A 74 3.22 6.18 16.01
CA ASP A 74 3.04 6.22 17.47
C ASP A 74 2.06 5.16 18.02
N VAL A 75 1.38 4.43 17.13
CA VAL A 75 0.48 3.32 17.48
C VAL A 75 1.12 1.95 17.27
N ILE A 76 2.36 1.87 16.74
CA ILE A 76 2.95 0.58 16.32
C ILE A 76 3.08 -0.41 17.48
N ARG A 77 3.45 0.06 18.68
CA ARG A 77 3.46 -0.78 19.90
C ARG A 77 2.09 -1.36 20.24
N HIS A 78 1.01 -0.65 19.91
CA HIS A 78 -0.35 -1.15 20.10
C HIS A 78 -0.71 -2.21 19.06
N ILE A 79 -0.36 -1.98 17.78
CA ILE A 79 -0.55 -2.96 16.70
C ILE A 79 0.18 -4.28 16.97
N GLN A 80 1.39 -4.21 17.54
CA GLN A 80 2.17 -5.40 17.91
C GLN A 80 1.45 -6.36 18.88
N LYS A 81 0.45 -5.89 19.64
CA LYS A 81 -0.34 -6.75 20.55
C LYS A 81 -1.15 -7.83 19.81
N ALA A 82 -1.35 -7.68 18.50
CA ALA A 82 -1.98 -8.70 17.66
C ALA A 82 -1.08 -9.91 17.39
N LEU A 83 0.26 -9.73 17.47
CA LEU A 83 1.25 -10.75 17.13
C LEU A 83 1.56 -11.64 18.34
N ARG A 84 0.88 -12.78 18.46
CA ARG A 84 0.93 -13.62 19.67
C ARG A 84 1.81 -14.85 19.54
N GLY A 85 2.19 -15.20 18.32
CA GLY A 85 2.96 -16.38 17.97
C GLY A 85 2.21 -17.69 18.21
N GLN A 86 0.88 -17.61 18.31
CA GLN A 86 -0.05 -18.69 18.59
C GLN A 86 -1.32 -18.53 17.73
N GLU A 87 -1.15 -18.14 16.46
CA GLU A 87 -2.24 -18.12 15.49
C GLU A 87 -2.85 -19.52 15.42
N ARG A 88 -4.17 -19.64 15.56
CA ARG A 88 -4.88 -20.93 15.53
C ARG A 88 -5.88 -21.02 14.38
N THR A 89 -6.39 -19.87 13.96
CA THR A 89 -7.44 -19.76 12.95
C THR A 89 -6.96 -18.98 11.73
N ALA A 90 -7.66 -19.12 10.62
CA ALA A 90 -7.48 -18.27 9.43
C ALA A 90 -7.59 -16.77 9.78
N GLU A 91 -8.50 -16.41 10.70
CA GLU A 91 -8.70 -15.03 11.15
C GLU A 91 -7.45 -14.51 11.89
N ASP A 92 -6.85 -15.30 12.78
CA ASP A 92 -5.62 -14.93 13.50
C ASP A 92 -4.45 -14.75 12.54
N PHE A 93 -4.36 -15.65 11.56
CA PHE A 93 -3.33 -15.64 10.52
C PHE A 93 -3.41 -14.36 9.68
N CYS A 94 -4.59 -14.05 9.12
CA CYS A 94 -4.81 -12.87 8.29
C CYS A 94 -4.57 -11.57 9.08
N ARG A 95 -5.10 -11.49 10.30
CA ARG A 95 -4.87 -10.37 11.22
C ARG A 95 -3.38 -10.14 11.45
N SER A 96 -2.63 -11.20 11.72
CA SER A 96 -1.18 -11.10 11.93
C SER A 96 -0.48 -10.60 10.67
N ALA A 97 -0.82 -11.11 9.49
CA ALA A 97 -0.25 -10.62 8.23
C ALA A 97 -0.48 -9.12 8.03
N TYR A 98 -1.70 -8.62 8.24
CA TYR A 98 -1.99 -7.18 8.13
C TYR A 98 -1.30 -6.35 9.21
N ALA A 99 -1.17 -6.87 10.43
CA ALA A 99 -0.40 -6.21 11.49
C ALA A 99 1.09 -6.08 11.10
N LEU A 100 1.70 -7.12 10.51
CA LEU A 100 3.07 -7.06 10.01
C LEU A 100 3.24 -6.01 8.91
N GLN A 101 2.27 -5.91 7.98
CA GLN A 101 2.29 -4.88 6.95
C GLN A 101 2.31 -3.47 7.56
N ALA A 102 1.40 -3.20 8.50
CA ALA A 102 1.35 -1.92 9.20
C ALA A 102 2.68 -1.61 9.94
N ILE A 103 3.21 -2.58 10.68
CA ILE A 103 4.47 -2.44 11.43
C ILE A 103 5.63 -2.13 10.48
N SER A 104 5.73 -2.84 9.36
CA SER A 104 6.84 -2.67 8.43
C SER A 104 6.84 -1.31 7.72
N GLU A 105 5.66 -0.76 7.45
CA GLU A 105 5.54 0.43 6.62
C GLU A 105 5.65 1.75 7.36
N VAL A 106 5.15 1.80 8.60
CA VAL A 106 5.19 3.03 9.41
C VAL A 106 5.99 2.87 10.70
N GLY A 107 6.44 1.67 11.03
CA GLY A 107 7.31 1.42 12.18
C GLY A 107 8.74 1.87 11.98
N SER A 108 9.54 1.71 13.04
CA SER A 108 10.99 1.91 12.96
C SER A 108 11.67 0.78 12.17
N PRO A 109 12.91 0.97 11.68
CA PRO A 109 13.66 -0.10 11.02
C PRO A 109 13.76 -1.38 11.86
N GLN A 110 13.99 -1.24 13.18
CA GLN A 110 14.00 -2.37 14.11
C GLN A 110 12.65 -3.09 14.19
N ALA A 111 11.53 -2.36 14.18
CA ALA A 111 10.21 -2.97 14.19
C ALA A 111 9.92 -3.71 12.87
N ALA A 112 10.39 -3.19 11.74
CA ALA A 112 10.30 -3.85 10.44
C ALA A 112 11.12 -5.15 10.39
N GLU A 113 12.33 -5.16 10.94
CA GLU A 113 13.14 -6.38 11.10
C GLU A 113 12.46 -7.43 11.97
N GLN A 114 11.89 -7.02 13.10
CA GLN A 114 11.11 -7.92 13.97
C GLN A 114 9.89 -8.49 13.25
N ALA A 115 9.19 -7.66 12.47
CA ALA A 115 8.06 -8.11 11.66
C ALA A 115 8.49 -9.13 10.60
N ALA A 116 9.62 -8.91 9.93
CA ALA A 116 10.18 -9.85 8.96
C ALA A 116 10.58 -11.19 9.62
N GLN A 117 11.18 -11.16 10.81
CA GLN A 117 11.48 -12.37 11.57
C GLN A 117 10.20 -13.13 11.96
N TYR A 118 9.17 -12.41 12.41
CA TYR A 118 7.88 -13.01 12.77
C TYR A 118 7.23 -13.68 11.55
N TYR A 119 7.20 -12.99 10.41
CA TYR A 119 6.71 -13.54 9.14
C TYR A 119 7.35 -14.90 8.85
N ASP A 120 8.67 -14.96 8.91
CA ASP A 120 9.49 -16.12 8.58
C ASP A 120 9.41 -17.27 9.61
N GLN A 121 9.17 -16.95 10.89
CA GLN A 121 9.17 -17.93 11.97
C GLN A 121 7.77 -18.44 12.34
N LYS A 122 6.73 -17.62 12.09
CA LYS A 122 5.36 -17.88 12.54
C LYS A 122 4.40 -18.03 11.38
N LEU A 123 4.37 -17.10 10.42
CA LEU A 123 3.36 -17.13 9.35
C LEU A 123 3.70 -18.10 8.23
N VAL A 124 4.92 -18.05 7.66
CA VAL A 124 5.32 -18.97 6.58
C VAL A 124 5.17 -20.46 6.93
N PRO A 125 5.55 -20.93 8.13
CA PRO A 125 5.36 -22.34 8.49
C PRO A 125 3.93 -22.69 8.96
N HIS A 126 3.04 -21.71 9.12
CA HIS A 126 1.70 -21.94 9.65
C HIS A 126 0.87 -22.86 8.72
N PRO A 127 -0.01 -23.73 9.26
CA PRO A 127 -0.86 -24.61 8.43
C PRO A 127 -1.72 -23.84 7.41
N GLU A 128 -2.28 -22.70 7.80
CA GLU A 128 -3.10 -21.84 6.92
C GLU A 128 -2.30 -21.13 5.81
N ALA A 129 -0.97 -21.13 5.85
CA ALA A 129 -0.14 -20.37 4.91
C ALA A 129 -0.46 -20.67 3.43
N LEU A 130 -0.79 -21.93 3.12
CA LEU A 130 -1.11 -22.36 1.75
C LEU A 130 -2.46 -21.83 1.27
N ASN A 131 -3.41 -21.61 2.18
CA ASN A 131 -4.73 -21.06 1.86
C ASN A 131 -4.66 -19.54 1.58
N PHE A 132 -3.60 -18.88 2.05
CA PHE A 132 -3.44 -17.42 2.00
C PHE A 132 -2.11 -17.00 1.36
N LEU A 133 -1.60 -17.77 0.40
CA LEU A 133 -0.37 -17.44 -0.33
C LEU A 133 -0.39 -16.04 -0.99
N PRO A 134 -1.50 -15.57 -1.62
CA PRO A 134 -1.55 -14.21 -2.14
C PRO A 134 -1.26 -13.15 -1.06
N LEU A 135 -1.87 -13.29 0.12
CA LEU A 135 -1.66 -12.37 1.25
C LEU A 135 -0.22 -12.44 1.78
N LEU A 136 0.37 -13.63 1.85
CA LEU A 136 1.78 -13.79 2.23
C LEU A 136 2.72 -13.13 1.23
N ILE A 137 2.49 -13.30 -0.07
CA ILE A 137 3.27 -12.67 -1.13
C ILE A 137 3.16 -11.14 -1.05
N GLU A 138 1.96 -10.61 -0.86
CA GLU A 138 1.76 -9.17 -0.65
C GLU A 138 2.51 -8.67 0.59
N THR A 139 2.39 -9.39 1.71
CA THR A 139 3.06 -9.06 2.97
C THR A 139 4.58 -9.08 2.81
N LEU A 140 5.13 -10.03 2.04
CA LEU A 140 6.55 -10.10 1.71
C LEU A 140 7.03 -8.86 0.94
N VAL A 141 6.26 -8.36 -0.04
CA VAL A 141 6.59 -7.11 -0.75
C VAL A 141 6.61 -5.92 0.21
N VAL A 142 5.64 -5.86 1.12
CA VAL A 142 5.55 -4.81 2.13
C VAL A 142 6.75 -4.82 3.07
N LEU A 143 7.20 -6.01 3.49
CA LEU A 143 8.34 -6.23 4.38
C LEU A 143 9.71 -5.84 3.80
N ALA A 144 9.82 -5.54 2.51
CA ALA A 144 11.06 -5.07 1.92
C ALA A 144 11.50 -3.70 2.52
N PRO A 145 12.79 -3.53 2.86
CA PRO A 145 13.91 -4.42 2.53
C PRO A 145 14.22 -5.51 3.57
N SER A 146 13.57 -5.50 4.74
CA SER A 146 13.85 -6.41 5.86
C SER A 146 13.43 -7.86 5.62
N GLY A 147 12.41 -8.09 4.78
CA GLY A 147 11.90 -9.42 4.44
C GLY A 147 12.78 -10.20 3.45
N SER A 148 12.87 -11.52 3.62
CA SER A 148 13.46 -12.45 2.65
C SER A 148 12.40 -13.32 1.99
N LYS A 149 12.55 -13.56 0.68
CA LYS A 149 11.68 -14.48 -0.08
C LYS A 149 11.93 -15.95 0.25
N ASP A 150 13.08 -16.29 0.81
CA ASP A 150 13.64 -17.64 0.68
C ASP A 150 12.80 -18.71 1.38
N LYS A 151 12.28 -18.42 2.58
CA LYS A 151 11.42 -19.37 3.29
C LYS A 151 10.08 -19.58 2.59
N LEU A 152 9.46 -18.52 2.08
CA LEU A 152 8.21 -18.62 1.33
C LEU A 152 8.42 -19.38 0.03
N ALA A 153 9.48 -19.04 -0.72
CA ALA A 153 9.84 -19.73 -1.96
C ALA A 153 10.09 -21.22 -1.73
N LEU A 154 10.83 -21.57 -0.68
CA LEU A 154 11.06 -22.97 -0.30
C LEU A 154 9.75 -23.67 0.07
N ARG A 155 8.83 -22.99 0.78
CA ARG A 155 7.53 -23.54 1.14
C ARG A 155 6.66 -23.82 -0.09
N ILE A 156 6.59 -22.88 -1.03
CA ILE A 156 5.86 -23.03 -2.29
C ILE A 156 6.46 -24.17 -3.11
N ASN A 157 7.79 -24.21 -3.28
CA ASN A 157 8.46 -25.28 -4.03
C ASN A 157 8.21 -26.66 -3.44
N ARG A 158 8.21 -26.79 -2.10
CA ARG A 158 7.87 -28.06 -1.43
C ARG A 158 6.44 -28.48 -1.74
N GLU A 159 5.50 -27.54 -1.76
CA GLU A 159 4.10 -27.84 -2.03
C GLU A 159 3.85 -28.21 -3.49
N VAL A 160 4.51 -27.55 -4.46
CA VAL A 160 4.51 -27.94 -5.87
C VAL A 160 5.00 -29.38 -6.02
N ASN A 161 6.17 -29.70 -5.47
CA ASN A 161 6.75 -31.05 -5.56
C ASN A 161 5.88 -32.12 -4.88
N ARG A 162 5.14 -31.75 -3.82
CA ARG A 162 4.21 -32.66 -3.13
C ARG A 162 2.98 -32.98 -4.00
N ARG A 163 2.50 -32.01 -4.78
CA ARG A 163 1.27 -32.12 -5.59
C ARG A 163 1.51 -32.67 -7.00
N ALA A 164 2.69 -32.46 -7.58
CA ALA A 164 3.01 -32.90 -8.94
C ALA A 164 2.71 -34.40 -9.22
N PRO A 165 2.99 -35.36 -8.31
CA PRO A 165 2.70 -36.77 -8.59
C PRO A 165 1.19 -37.10 -8.66
N ILE A 166 0.35 -36.30 -8.01
CA ILE A 166 -1.09 -36.55 -7.86
C ILE A 166 -1.96 -35.61 -8.71
N GLU A 167 -1.33 -34.76 -9.54
CA GLU A 167 -1.99 -33.72 -10.35
C GLU A 167 -3.17 -34.28 -11.15
N ASN A 168 -2.97 -35.42 -11.84
CA ASN A 168 -3.97 -35.99 -12.75
C ASN A 168 -4.91 -37.00 -12.07
N GLU A 169 -4.91 -37.11 -10.74
CA GLU A 169 -5.77 -38.05 -10.01
C GLU A 169 -7.23 -37.59 -9.95
N SER A 170 -7.49 -36.28 -9.98
CA SER A 170 -8.84 -35.70 -9.95
C SER A 170 -8.85 -34.25 -10.45
N GLU A 171 -10.02 -33.72 -10.79
CA GLU A 171 -10.20 -32.30 -11.12
C GLU A 171 -9.77 -31.38 -9.96
N GLU A 172 -10.06 -31.76 -8.71
CA GLU A 172 -9.64 -31.02 -7.52
C GLU A 172 -8.11 -30.99 -7.39
N SER A 173 -7.44 -32.12 -7.66
CA SER A 173 -5.98 -32.22 -7.66
C SER A 173 -5.35 -31.33 -8.72
N MET A 174 -5.93 -31.30 -9.93
CA MET A 174 -5.48 -30.42 -11.02
C MET A 174 -5.61 -28.95 -10.62
N MET A 175 -6.80 -28.52 -10.17
CA MET A 175 -7.05 -27.13 -9.77
C MET A 175 -6.11 -26.68 -8.65
N ALA A 176 -5.88 -27.54 -7.66
CA ALA A 176 -5.03 -27.19 -6.54
C ALA A 176 -3.52 -27.22 -6.89
N TYR A 177 -3.12 -28.01 -7.89
CA TYR A 177 -1.78 -27.94 -8.48
C TYR A 177 -1.60 -26.65 -9.29
N ASP A 178 -2.55 -26.32 -10.17
CA ASP A 178 -2.52 -25.10 -10.98
C ASP A 178 -2.43 -23.84 -10.10
N ALA A 179 -3.19 -23.80 -9.00
CA ALA A 179 -3.17 -22.68 -8.06
C ALA A 179 -1.78 -22.49 -7.41
N ILE A 180 -1.11 -23.57 -6.99
CA ILE A 180 0.25 -23.44 -6.41
C ILE A 180 1.30 -23.13 -7.47
N MET A 181 1.11 -23.63 -8.69
CA MET A 181 1.98 -23.33 -9.84
C MET A 181 1.88 -21.87 -10.26
N GLU A 182 0.69 -21.27 -10.26
CA GLU A 182 0.50 -19.83 -10.51
C GLU A 182 1.30 -18.99 -9.48
N MET A 183 1.28 -19.40 -8.21
CA MET A 183 2.07 -18.71 -7.17
C MET A 183 3.57 -18.80 -7.45
N GLN A 184 4.06 -19.98 -7.87
CA GLN A 184 5.48 -20.22 -8.14
C GLN A 184 5.99 -19.50 -9.40
N GLN A 185 5.23 -19.58 -10.50
CA GLN A 185 5.69 -19.14 -11.82
C GLN A 185 5.35 -17.68 -12.12
N ASP A 186 4.27 -17.15 -11.53
CA ASP A 186 3.80 -15.79 -11.84
C ASP A 186 3.89 -14.86 -10.63
N LYS A 187 3.16 -15.16 -9.54
CA LYS A 187 2.99 -14.19 -8.45
C LYS A 187 4.27 -13.93 -7.67
N LEU A 188 4.99 -14.98 -7.26
CA LEU A 188 6.22 -14.84 -6.48
C LEU A 188 7.33 -14.14 -7.28
N PRO A 189 7.64 -14.48 -8.55
CA PRO A 189 8.63 -13.75 -9.35
C PRO A 189 8.29 -12.26 -9.51
N ARG A 190 7.01 -11.90 -9.74
CA ARG A 190 6.59 -10.49 -9.78
C ARG A 190 6.84 -9.78 -8.46
N ALA A 191 6.51 -10.41 -7.34
CA ALA A 191 6.78 -9.86 -6.01
C ALA A 191 8.28 -9.67 -5.74
N VAL A 192 9.11 -10.62 -6.15
CA VAL A 192 10.58 -10.49 -6.04
C VAL A 192 11.09 -9.30 -6.84
N ASN A 193 10.61 -9.10 -8.06
CA ASN A 193 10.97 -7.93 -8.86
C ASN A 193 10.58 -6.63 -8.15
N MET A 194 9.38 -6.55 -7.55
CA MET A 194 8.95 -5.38 -6.77
C MET A 194 9.84 -5.12 -5.55
N ILE A 195 10.25 -6.17 -4.85
CA ILE A 195 11.17 -6.08 -3.69
C ILE A 195 12.52 -5.51 -4.11
N GLU A 196 13.09 -6.02 -5.21
CA GLU A 196 14.38 -5.54 -5.72
C GLU A 196 14.27 -4.10 -6.25
N THR A 197 13.16 -3.73 -6.88
CA THR A 197 12.87 -2.33 -7.24
C THR A 197 12.84 -1.43 -6.01
N LYS A 198 12.13 -1.84 -4.93
CA LYS A 198 12.09 -1.06 -3.67
C LYS A 198 13.48 -0.88 -3.09
N LYS A 199 14.26 -1.96 -2.96
CA LYS A 199 15.63 -1.92 -2.43
C LYS A 199 16.50 -0.94 -3.21
N LYS A 200 16.54 -1.10 -4.54
CA LYS A 200 17.31 -0.22 -5.43
C LYS A 200 16.92 1.25 -5.25
N LEU A 201 15.62 1.56 -5.23
CA LEU A 201 15.16 2.94 -5.08
C LEU A 201 15.44 3.54 -3.71
N MET A 202 15.46 2.72 -2.65
CA MET A 202 15.79 3.17 -1.29
C MET A 202 17.28 3.45 -1.08
N GLU A 203 18.16 2.87 -1.90
CA GLU A 203 19.61 3.13 -1.87
C GLU A 203 20.01 4.41 -2.63
N LEU A 204 19.16 4.87 -3.55
CA LEU A 204 19.40 6.05 -4.36
C LEU A 204 19.10 7.35 -3.62
N LYS A 205 19.78 8.44 -4.00
CA LYS A 205 19.45 9.77 -3.48
C LYS A 205 18.08 10.22 -4.00
N PRO A 206 17.37 11.12 -3.28
CA PRO A 206 16.04 11.58 -3.69
C PRO A 206 15.95 12.06 -5.14
N ALA A 207 16.96 12.78 -5.64
CA ALA A 207 16.96 13.26 -7.03
C ALA A 207 17.07 12.13 -8.08
N GLU A 208 17.74 11.03 -7.74
CA GLU A 208 17.98 9.90 -8.63
C GLU A 208 16.80 8.93 -8.64
N SER A 209 16.14 8.72 -7.49
CA SER A 209 14.96 7.84 -7.39
C SER A 209 13.66 8.49 -7.86
N ARG A 210 13.56 9.82 -7.82
CA ARG A 210 12.31 10.57 -8.11
C ARG A 210 11.67 10.24 -9.46
N PRO A 211 12.37 10.16 -10.61
CA PRO A 211 11.74 9.87 -11.88
C PRO A 211 11.01 8.51 -11.87
N GLU A 212 11.64 7.49 -11.31
CA GLU A 212 11.05 6.15 -11.24
C GLU A 212 9.89 6.10 -10.23
N LEU A 213 10.00 6.79 -9.09
CA LEU A 213 8.91 6.91 -8.14
C LEU A 213 7.67 7.59 -8.76
N ILE A 214 7.87 8.59 -9.61
CA ILE A 214 6.78 9.23 -10.35
C ILE A 214 6.17 8.27 -11.37
N ASN A 215 6.98 7.55 -12.15
CA ASN A 215 6.48 6.57 -13.12
C ASN A 215 5.67 5.46 -12.44
N LEU A 216 6.15 4.97 -11.29
CA LEU A 216 5.41 4.01 -10.47
C LEU A 216 4.10 4.61 -9.96
N TYR A 217 4.13 5.80 -9.35
CA TYR A 217 2.93 6.46 -8.83
C TYR A 217 1.87 6.71 -9.92
N LEU A 218 2.29 7.15 -11.10
CA LEU A 218 1.39 7.42 -12.23
C LEU A 218 0.91 6.16 -12.95
N GLY A 219 1.49 4.99 -12.64
CA GLY A 219 1.16 3.73 -13.30
C GLY A 219 1.73 3.60 -14.72
N ILE A 220 2.73 4.43 -15.06
CA ILE A 220 3.46 4.35 -16.34
C ILE A 220 4.31 3.08 -16.37
N THR A 221 5.03 2.81 -15.27
CA THR A 221 5.72 1.52 -15.07
C THR A 221 4.68 0.48 -14.61
N PRO A 222 4.53 -0.67 -15.33
CA PRO A 222 3.62 -1.74 -14.93
C PRO A 222 3.90 -2.20 -13.49
N SER A 223 2.91 -2.00 -12.63
CA SER A 223 3.01 -2.29 -11.19
C SER A 223 1.61 -2.50 -10.60
N ASN A 224 1.54 -3.01 -9.37
CA ASN A 224 0.27 -3.14 -8.65
C ASN A 224 -0.06 -1.86 -7.86
N ASN A 225 -1.30 -1.74 -7.39
CA ASN A 225 -1.75 -0.59 -6.59
C ASN A 225 -0.88 -0.36 -5.34
N TRP A 226 -0.35 -1.43 -4.73
CA TRP A 226 0.56 -1.35 -3.58
C TRP A 226 1.84 -0.57 -3.90
N MET A 227 2.49 -0.86 -5.03
CA MET A 227 3.68 -0.13 -5.47
C MET A 227 3.37 1.33 -5.80
N GLN A 228 2.19 1.61 -6.37
CA GLN A 228 1.75 3.00 -6.64
C GLN A 228 1.56 3.79 -5.34
N VAL A 229 0.92 3.19 -4.33
CA VAL A 229 0.75 3.79 -2.99
C VAL A 229 2.10 3.99 -2.31
N TRP A 230 2.97 2.99 -2.33
CA TRP A 230 4.32 3.09 -1.77
C TRP A 230 5.13 4.21 -2.43
N ALA A 231 5.10 4.30 -3.76
CA ALA A 231 5.79 5.37 -4.49
C ALA A 231 5.25 6.75 -4.12
N GLY A 232 3.91 6.89 -4.03
CA GLY A 232 3.27 8.11 -3.54
C GLY A 232 3.73 8.50 -2.12
N ARG A 233 3.83 7.53 -1.20
CA ARG A 233 4.36 7.77 0.16
C ARG A 233 5.80 8.27 0.14
N MET A 234 6.65 7.68 -0.70
CA MET A 234 8.05 8.11 -0.82
C MET A 234 8.15 9.53 -1.40
N LEU A 235 7.34 9.86 -2.41
CA LEU A 235 7.29 11.23 -2.97
C LEU A 235 6.82 12.25 -1.93
N ARG A 236 5.77 11.92 -1.16
CA ARG A 236 5.32 12.78 -0.05
C ARG A 236 6.42 12.99 0.98
N ARG A 237 7.13 11.92 1.38
CA ARG A 237 8.25 12.03 2.32
C ARG A 237 9.35 12.96 1.79
N GLN A 238 9.77 12.76 0.53
CA GLN A 238 10.74 13.65 -0.11
C GLN A 238 10.29 15.11 -0.14
N ALA A 239 9.00 15.36 -0.39
CA ALA A 239 8.42 16.69 -0.41
C ALA A 239 8.37 17.34 1.00
N MET A 240 8.05 16.57 2.04
CA MET A 240 7.96 17.06 3.42
C MET A 240 9.33 17.29 4.06
N GLU A 241 10.31 16.45 3.74
CA GLU A 241 11.68 16.54 4.29
C GLU A 241 12.58 17.48 3.49
N GLY A 242 12.20 17.83 2.26
CA GLY A 242 13.01 18.60 1.32
C GLY A 242 12.22 19.68 0.58
N ASP A 243 12.68 20.00 -0.64
CA ASP A 243 11.97 20.91 -1.55
C ASP A 243 10.98 20.14 -2.42
N PRO A 244 9.67 20.47 -2.41
CA PRO A 244 8.68 19.84 -3.27
C PRO A 244 8.77 20.28 -4.74
N ALA A 245 9.39 21.42 -5.07
CA ALA A 245 9.39 21.99 -6.41
C ALA A 245 9.94 21.04 -7.51
N PRO A 246 11.00 20.25 -7.28
CA PRO A 246 11.45 19.26 -8.26
C PRO A 246 10.44 18.14 -8.53
N ILE A 247 9.58 17.80 -7.56
CA ILE A 247 8.50 16.83 -7.74
C ILE A 247 7.39 17.46 -8.58
N HIS A 248 7.01 18.70 -8.26
CA HIS A 248 6.03 19.45 -9.05
C HIS A 248 6.47 19.58 -10.51
N ALA A 249 7.73 19.91 -10.76
CA ALA A 249 8.27 20.09 -12.11
C ALA A 249 8.15 18.83 -12.98
N VAL A 250 8.45 17.66 -12.43
CA VAL A 250 8.33 16.40 -13.19
C VAL A 250 6.86 16.03 -13.43
N LEU A 251 6.00 16.18 -12.42
CA LEU A 251 4.56 15.94 -12.58
C LEU A 251 3.92 16.89 -13.60
N ALA A 252 4.33 18.17 -13.58
CA ALA A 252 3.89 19.18 -14.54
C ALA A 252 4.31 18.81 -15.97
N ALA A 253 5.55 18.33 -16.14
CA ALA A 253 6.04 17.85 -17.43
C ALA A 253 5.22 16.67 -17.97
N GLU A 254 4.73 15.76 -17.12
CA GLU A 254 3.85 14.66 -17.56
C GLU A 254 2.47 15.18 -18.02
N ILE A 255 1.91 16.19 -17.35
CA ILE A 255 0.69 16.86 -17.83
C ILE A 255 0.96 17.53 -19.17
N ASP A 256 2.10 18.21 -19.33
CA ASP A 256 2.45 18.97 -20.54
C ASP A 256 2.69 18.06 -21.75
N LYS A 257 3.20 16.83 -21.54
CA LYS A 257 3.36 15.78 -22.56
C LYS A 257 2.06 15.14 -23.03
N ALA A 258 0.98 15.24 -22.25
CA ALA A 258 -0.29 14.62 -22.60
C ALA A 258 -0.83 15.19 -23.92
N ASP A 259 -1.26 14.31 -24.82
CA ASP A 259 -1.91 14.67 -26.07
C ASP A 259 -3.29 15.29 -25.76
N PRO A 260 -3.51 16.58 -26.07
CA PRO A 260 -4.77 17.26 -25.77
C PRO A 260 -5.99 16.58 -26.39
N GLU A 261 -5.83 15.90 -27.53
CA GLU A 261 -6.94 15.23 -28.20
C GLU A 261 -7.41 13.97 -27.48
N LYS A 262 -6.54 13.39 -26.63
CA LYS A 262 -6.78 12.17 -25.84
C LYS A 262 -7.32 12.45 -24.44
N VAL A 263 -7.11 13.66 -23.91
CA VAL A 263 -7.68 14.07 -22.62
C VAL A 263 -9.22 14.01 -22.70
N GLY A 264 -9.83 13.39 -21.69
CA GLY A 264 -11.26 13.10 -21.60
C GLY A 264 -11.76 11.95 -22.48
N LYS A 265 -10.85 11.24 -23.18
CA LYS A 265 -11.17 10.16 -24.13
C LYS A 265 -10.37 8.89 -23.91
N ASP A 266 -9.13 9.00 -23.46
CA ASP A 266 -8.23 7.88 -23.18
C ASP A 266 -7.98 7.72 -21.67
N SER A 267 -8.32 6.55 -21.14
CA SER A 267 -8.25 6.28 -19.69
C SER A 267 -6.84 6.38 -19.11
N ILE A 268 -5.80 6.05 -19.89
CA ILE A 268 -4.41 6.10 -19.45
C ILE A 268 -3.96 7.56 -19.36
N THR A 269 -4.19 8.32 -20.43
CA THR A 269 -3.89 9.77 -20.48
C THR A 269 -4.60 10.52 -19.35
N ASP A 270 -5.90 10.26 -19.16
CA ASP A 270 -6.66 10.87 -18.07
C ASP A 270 -6.11 10.49 -16.69
N THR A 271 -5.71 9.23 -16.48
CA THR A 271 -5.11 8.79 -15.21
C THR A 271 -3.82 9.55 -14.92
N ILE A 272 -2.94 9.70 -15.92
CA ILE A 272 -1.67 10.42 -15.79
C ILE A 272 -1.91 11.90 -15.47
N VAL A 273 -2.77 12.57 -16.24
CA VAL A 273 -3.08 14.00 -16.04
C VAL A 273 -3.72 14.23 -14.67
N ASN A 274 -4.74 13.44 -14.33
CA ASN A 274 -5.49 13.58 -13.09
C ASN A 274 -4.60 13.34 -11.85
N ARG A 275 -3.82 12.24 -11.82
CA ARG A 275 -2.91 11.94 -10.71
C ARG A 275 -1.83 12.98 -10.54
N SER A 276 -1.27 13.48 -11.65
CA SER A 276 -0.22 14.50 -11.63
C SER A 276 -0.75 15.80 -11.08
N ALA A 277 -1.92 16.25 -11.55
CA ALA A 277 -2.55 17.47 -11.08
C ALA A 277 -2.92 17.40 -9.59
N GLN A 278 -3.57 16.31 -9.16
CA GLN A 278 -3.92 16.08 -7.76
C GLN A 278 -2.68 16.08 -6.86
N ALA A 279 -1.59 15.41 -7.28
CA ALA A 279 -0.36 15.35 -6.51
C ALA A 279 0.34 16.72 -6.39
N ILE A 280 0.36 17.53 -7.46
CA ILE A 280 0.88 18.90 -7.41
C ILE A 280 0.11 19.72 -6.38
N LEU A 281 -1.22 19.70 -6.44
CA LEU A 281 -2.08 20.45 -5.52
C LEU A 281 -1.93 19.96 -4.07
N TYR A 282 -1.91 18.64 -3.86
CA TYR A 282 -1.72 18.03 -2.55
C TYR A 282 -0.39 18.48 -1.91
N LEU A 283 0.68 18.50 -2.70
CA LEU A 283 2.01 18.94 -2.27
C LEU A 283 2.19 20.47 -2.32
N GLN A 284 1.09 21.23 -2.27
CA GLN A 284 1.07 22.71 -2.19
C GLN A 284 1.68 23.44 -3.40
N GLY A 285 1.75 22.77 -4.55
CA GLY A 285 2.11 23.37 -5.83
C GLY A 285 0.94 24.08 -6.49
N LYS A 286 1.20 24.67 -7.66
CA LYS A 286 0.18 25.34 -8.48
C LYS A 286 0.23 24.82 -9.91
N LEU A 287 -0.94 24.62 -10.50
CA LEU A 287 -1.07 24.33 -11.92
C LEU A 287 -1.04 25.63 -12.72
N THR A 288 -0.40 25.60 -13.89
CA THR A 288 -0.57 26.66 -14.88
C THR A 288 -2.00 26.66 -15.43
N LYS A 289 -2.38 27.72 -16.15
CA LYS A 289 -3.70 27.79 -16.79
C LYS A 289 -3.96 26.59 -17.71
N THR A 290 -3.00 26.26 -18.57
CA THR A 290 -3.10 25.13 -19.51
C THR A 290 -3.17 23.78 -18.80
N GLN A 291 -2.39 23.59 -17.72
CA GLN A 291 -2.44 22.34 -16.94
C GLN A 291 -3.78 22.18 -16.21
N ARG A 292 -4.33 23.29 -15.72
CA ARG A 292 -5.66 23.32 -15.10
C ARG A 292 -6.75 22.97 -16.10
N GLU A 293 -6.74 23.57 -17.29
CA GLU A 293 -7.68 23.24 -18.37
C GLU A 293 -7.64 21.74 -18.69
N ARG A 294 -6.44 21.17 -18.89
CA ARG A 294 -6.28 19.72 -19.12
C ARG A 294 -6.79 18.87 -17.96
N TYR A 295 -6.57 19.31 -16.72
CA TYR A 295 -7.07 18.61 -15.54
C TYR A 295 -8.61 18.62 -15.48
N GLU A 296 -9.22 19.76 -15.75
CA GLU A 296 -10.68 19.95 -15.79
C GLU A 296 -11.34 19.18 -16.95
N ASP A 297 -10.62 18.97 -18.05
CA ASP A 297 -11.07 18.16 -19.19
C ASP A 297 -11.03 16.64 -18.94
N THR A 298 -10.34 16.18 -17.88
CA THR A 298 -10.34 14.75 -17.53
C THR A 298 -11.73 14.29 -17.11
N LYS A 299 -12.17 13.12 -17.59
CA LYS A 299 -13.46 12.52 -17.18
C LYS A 299 -13.33 11.62 -15.95
N LEU A 300 -12.11 11.39 -15.50
CA LEU A 300 -11.79 10.56 -14.36
C LEU A 300 -11.95 11.36 -13.05
N GLN A 301 -12.92 10.98 -12.24
CA GLN A 301 -12.96 11.35 -10.81
C GLN A 301 -12.10 10.37 -9.98
N ALA A 302 -10.89 10.08 -10.47
CA ALA A 302 -10.03 9.09 -9.84
C ALA A 302 -9.60 9.59 -8.45
N MET A 303 -9.91 8.82 -7.43
CA MET A 303 -9.47 9.07 -6.06
C MET A 303 -8.12 8.36 -5.86
N ASN A 304 -7.02 9.12 -5.84
CA ASN A 304 -5.66 8.58 -5.77
C ASN A 304 -4.99 8.87 -4.42
N PHE A 305 -3.82 8.29 -4.15
CA PHE A 305 -3.15 8.40 -2.85
C PHE A 305 -2.76 9.84 -2.46
N LEU A 306 -2.09 10.58 -3.36
CA LEU A 306 -1.67 11.99 -3.14
C LEU A 306 -2.82 12.94 -3.51
N TRP A 307 -3.93 12.81 -2.81
CA TRP A 307 -5.10 13.65 -2.94
C TRP A 307 -5.70 13.85 -1.55
N ASP A 308 -6.42 14.96 -1.33
CA ASP A 308 -7.05 15.25 -0.03
C ASP A 308 -8.56 15.56 -0.10
N ASP A 309 -9.20 15.34 -1.26
CA ASP A 309 -10.60 15.75 -1.50
C ASP A 309 -10.81 17.23 -1.19
N LEU A 310 -9.92 18.05 -1.72
CA LEU A 310 -10.12 19.49 -1.75
C LEU A 310 -11.25 19.72 -2.77
N GLU A 311 -12.45 19.99 -2.25
CA GLU A 311 -13.54 20.61 -3.02
C GLU A 311 -13.18 22.07 -3.37
#